data_AF-A0A9B2MQP4-F1
#
_entry.id   AF-A0A9B2MQP4-F1
#
_cell.length_a   1.000
_cell.length_b   1.000
_cell.length_c   1.000
_cell.angle_alpha   90.00
_cell.angle_beta   90.00
_cell.angle_gamma   90.00
#
_symmetry.space_group_name_H-M   'P 1'
#
loop_
_entity.id
_entity.type
_entity.pdbx_description
1 polymer ?
#
loop_
_entity_poly.entity_id
_entity_poly.type
_entity_poly.pdbx_seq_one_letter_code
_entity_poly.pdbx_strand_id
1 'polypeptide(L)'
;MFDDWTEPIANQDRQMMLKNARISRMISIVCSTLTYLMLFAFISLQIWSNMQSASEADLGGLLHPATFPYDTSKSPNFEITWLGQFMGTVLTAICYSCFDTFLAVVVLHLCGQLTVVRMALKDLANTMKKDNNYERFHERLGFIVNRHNLLSRLV
;
A
#
# COMPACT_ATOMS: atom_id res chain seq x y z
N MET A 1 -9.93 26.26 8.04
CA MET A 1 -9.55 25.03 7.31
C MET A 1 -9.56 25.23 5.79
N PHE A 2 -10.43 26.09 5.24
CA PHE A 2 -10.43 26.44 3.81
C PHE A 2 -9.33 27.44 3.42
N ASP A 3 -8.94 28.34 4.32
CA ASP A 3 -7.95 29.41 4.03
C ASP A 3 -6.51 28.88 3.81
N ASP A 4 -6.23 27.64 4.21
CA ASP A 4 -4.93 26.98 4.05
C ASP A 4 -4.58 26.69 2.57
N TRP A 5 -5.59 26.66 1.70
CA TRP A 5 -5.43 26.35 0.27
C TRP A 5 -5.18 27.58 -0.61
N THR A 6 -5.32 28.77 -0.05
CA THR A 6 -5.22 30.05 -0.78
C THR A 6 -3.84 30.70 -0.68
N GLU A 7 -2.99 30.25 0.25
CA GLU A 7 -1.63 30.76 0.34
C GLU A 7 -0.72 30.11 -0.73
N PRO A 8 0.13 30.90 -1.42
CA PRO A 8 1.06 30.36 -2.39
C PRO A 8 2.06 29.43 -1.68
N ILE A 9 1.92 28.13 -1.94
CA ILE A 9 2.79 27.08 -1.39
C ILE A 9 4.24 27.39 -1.73
N ALA A 10 5.09 27.51 -0.71
CA ALA A 10 6.51 27.75 -0.90
C ALA A 10 7.12 26.70 -1.85
N ASN A 11 8.00 27.13 -2.76
CA ASN A 11 8.58 26.25 -3.78
C ASN A 11 9.23 24.99 -3.18
N GLN A 12 9.79 25.10 -1.98
CA GLN A 12 10.42 24.00 -1.26
C GLN A 12 9.39 22.94 -0.83
N ASP A 13 8.24 23.35 -0.28
CA ASP A 13 7.16 22.45 0.13
C ASP A 13 6.51 21.78 -1.07
N ARG A 14 6.32 22.52 -2.16
CA ARG A 14 5.81 21.99 -3.42
C ARG A 14 6.70 20.88 -3.99
N GLN A 15 8.03 21.05 -3.94
CA GLN A 15 8.95 20.00 -4.40
C GLN A 15 8.89 18.73 -3.54
N MET A 16 8.69 18.88 -2.22
CA MET A 16 8.52 17.74 -1.33
C MET A 16 7.19 17.02 -1.54
N MET A 17 6.09 17.74 -1.75
CA MET A 17 4.81 17.14 -2.13
C MET A 17 4.91 16.38 -3.45
N LEU A 18 5.56 16.95 -4.46
CA LEU A 18 5.77 16.30 -5.76
C LEU A 18 6.64 15.04 -5.64
N LYS A 19 7.68 15.06 -4.79
CA LYS A 19 8.52 13.89 -4.52
C LYS A 19 7.71 12.77 -3.87
N ASN A 20 6.94 13.08 -2.82
CA ASN A 20 6.10 12.09 -2.15
C ASN A 20 5.02 11.52 -3.09
N ALA A 21 4.37 12.38 -3.88
CA ALA A 21 3.39 11.93 -4.88
C ALA A 21 4.01 11.00 -5.93
N ARG A 22 5.24 11.27 -6.40
CA ARG A 22 5.96 10.40 -7.33
C ARG A 22 6.29 9.04 -6.70
N ILE A 23 6.80 9.03 -5.47
CA ILE A 23 7.09 7.77 -4.76
C ILE A 23 5.79 6.98 -4.55
N SER A 24 4.71 7.65 -4.15
CA SER A 24 3.38 7.04 -4.00
C SER A 24 2.90 6.37 -5.27
N ARG A 25 3.00 7.09 -6.39
CA ARG A 25 2.58 6.57 -7.70
C ARG A 25 3.45 5.40 -8.14
N MET A 26 4.76 5.47 -7.90
CA MET A 26 5.69 4.40 -8.24
C MET A 26 5.39 3.13 -7.44
N ILE A 27 5.22 3.24 -6.12
CA ILE A 27 4.87 2.09 -5.27
C ILE A 27 3.54 1.49 -5.71
N SER A 28 2.52 2.31 -5.95
CA SER A 28 1.20 1.83 -6.38
C SER A 28 1.26 1.06 -7.70
N ILE A 29 2.03 1.57 -8.68
CA ILE A 29 2.23 0.90 -9.97
C ILE A 29 2.95 -0.44 -9.77
N VAL A 30 4.06 -0.45 -9.02
CA VAL A 30 4.85 -1.67 -8.80
C VAL A 30 4.01 -2.72 -8.08
N CYS A 31 3.37 -2.39 -6.97
CA CYS A 31 2.50 -3.32 -6.24
C CYS A 31 1.39 -3.87 -7.13
N SER A 32 0.68 -3.01 -7.87
CA SER A 32 -0.39 -3.45 -8.76
C SER A 32 0.11 -4.40 -9.85
N THR A 33 1.24 -4.05 -10.50
CA THR A 33 1.82 -4.88 -11.55
C THR A 33 2.27 -6.25 -11.03
N LEU A 34 2.91 -6.29 -9.85
CA LEU A 34 3.33 -7.54 -9.23
C LEU A 34 2.14 -8.43 -8.87
N THR A 35 1.07 -7.86 -8.29
CA THR A 35 -0.14 -8.62 -7.95
C THR A 35 -0.81 -9.23 -9.20
N TYR A 36 -0.97 -8.46 -10.27
CA TYR A 36 -1.55 -8.98 -11.51
C TYR A 36 -0.67 -10.05 -12.17
N LEU A 37 0.65 -9.88 -12.15
CA LEU A 37 1.58 -10.88 -12.65
C LEU A 37 1.52 -12.17 -11.85
N MET A 38 1.48 -12.09 -10.51
CA MET A 38 1.36 -13.26 -9.64
C MET A 38 0.05 -14.01 -9.88
N LEU A 39 -1.07 -13.28 -9.96
CA LEU A 39 -2.38 -13.86 -10.26
C LEU A 39 -2.37 -14.59 -11.61
N PHE A 40 -1.87 -13.93 -12.66
CA PHE A 40 -1.82 -14.49 -14.00
C PHE A 40 -0.94 -15.73 -14.06
N ALA A 41 0.26 -15.67 -13.46
CA ALA A 41 1.17 -16.80 -13.39
C ALA A 41 0.55 -17.97 -12.62
N PHE A 42 -0.09 -17.70 -11.47
CA PHE A 42 -0.76 -18.71 -10.66
C PHE A 42 -1.86 -19.42 -11.44
N ILE A 43 -2.80 -18.68 -12.04
CA ILE A 43 -3.90 -19.25 -12.83
C ILE A 43 -3.36 -20.06 -14.01
N SER A 44 -2.35 -19.52 -14.72
CA SER A 44 -1.74 -20.20 -15.88
C SER A 44 -1.08 -21.51 -15.50
N LEU A 45 -0.32 -21.54 -14.39
CA LEU A 45 0.30 -22.75 -13.88
C LEU A 45 -0.73 -23.80 -13.47
N GLN A 46 -1.82 -23.38 -12.81
CA GLN A 46 -2.88 -24.30 -12.41
C GLN A 46 -3.62 -24.88 -13.61
N ILE A 47 -3.93 -24.08 -14.64
CA ILE A 47 -4.53 -24.58 -15.88
C ILE A 47 -3.58 -25.54 -16.60
N TRP A 48 -2.29 -25.20 -16.69
CA TRP A 48 -1.28 -26.05 -17.31
C TRP A 48 -1.14 -27.39 -16.59
N SER A 49 -1.01 -27.36 -15.26
CA SER A 49 -0.94 -28.56 -14.43
C SER A 49 -2.18 -29.44 -14.63
N ASN A 50 -3.36 -28.82 -14.66
CA ASN A 50 -4.62 -29.54 -14.88
C ASN A 50 -4.70 -30.19 -16.27
N MET A 51 -4.24 -29.51 -17.33
CA MET A 51 -4.17 -30.10 -18.67
C MET A 51 -3.20 -31.28 -18.75
N GLN A 52 -2.06 -31.20 -18.04
CA GLN A 52 -1.08 -32.28 -18.00
C GLN A 52 -1.62 -33.50 -17.23
N SER A 53 -2.30 -33.25 -16.10
CA SER A 53 -2.87 -34.29 -15.23
C SER A 53 -4.16 -34.90 -15.77
N ALA A 54 -4.91 -34.22 -16.64
CA ALA A 54 -6.12 -34.78 -17.27
C ALA A 54 -5.88 -36.03 -18.12
N SER A 55 -4.61 -36.35 -18.44
CA SER A 55 -4.21 -37.60 -19.09
C SER A 55 -4.22 -38.82 -18.14
N GLU A 56 -4.23 -38.62 -16.82
CA GLU A 56 -4.38 -39.68 -15.82
C GLU A 56 -5.70 -39.46 -15.06
N ALA A 57 -6.55 -40.49 -15.05
CA ALA A 57 -7.99 -40.41 -14.83
C ALA A 57 -8.46 -40.13 -13.38
N ASP A 58 -7.87 -39.17 -12.65
CA ASP A 58 -8.30 -38.89 -11.27
C ASP A 58 -8.39 -37.39 -10.93
N LEU A 59 -9.61 -36.97 -10.56
CA LEU A 59 -10.08 -35.81 -9.79
C LEU A 59 -9.31 -34.47 -9.67
N GLY A 60 -8.30 -34.16 -10.49
CA GLY A 60 -7.38 -33.04 -10.28
C GLY A 60 -7.82 -31.65 -10.76
N GLY A 61 -8.84 -31.54 -11.64
CA GLY A 61 -9.13 -30.38 -12.50
C GLY A 61 -9.46 -29.02 -11.83
N LEU A 62 -9.53 -28.94 -10.51
CA LEU A 62 -9.92 -27.72 -9.79
C LEU A 62 -8.81 -26.66 -9.81
N LEU A 63 -9.18 -25.39 -9.64
CA LEU A 63 -8.22 -24.29 -9.59
C LEU A 63 -7.32 -24.40 -8.35
N HIS A 64 -7.90 -24.84 -7.22
CA HIS A 64 -7.17 -25.16 -6.00
C HIS A 64 -7.45 -26.61 -5.56
N PRO A 65 -6.43 -27.37 -5.18
CA PRO A 65 -6.64 -28.70 -4.59
C PRO A 65 -7.37 -28.55 -3.26
N ALA A 66 -8.60 -29.05 -3.20
CA ALA A 66 -9.46 -28.98 -2.02
C ALA A 66 -10.43 -30.15 -1.98
N THR A 67 -10.76 -30.61 -0.78
CA THR A 67 -11.74 -31.68 -0.57
C THR A 67 -13.09 -31.07 -0.21
N PHE A 68 -14.13 -31.46 -0.95
CA PHE A 68 -15.50 -31.02 -0.70
C PHE A 68 -16.35 -32.21 -0.24
N PRO A 69 -17.42 -31.98 0.55
CA PRO A 69 -18.31 -33.04 1.02
C PRO A 69 -19.25 -33.60 -0.07
N TYR A 70 -19.11 -33.11 -1.31
CA TYR A 70 -19.88 -33.52 -2.48
C TYR A 70 -18.95 -33.88 -3.64
N ASP A 71 -19.47 -34.60 -4.63
CA ASP A 71 -18.71 -35.01 -5.80
C ASP A 71 -18.48 -33.82 -6.74
N THR A 72 -17.24 -33.31 -6.73
CA THR A 72 -16.77 -32.20 -7.58
C THR A 72 -16.34 -32.66 -8.96
N SER A 73 -16.29 -33.96 -9.25
CA SER A 73 -15.89 -34.47 -10.57
C SER A 73 -17.01 -34.46 -11.60
N LYS A 74 -18.26 -34.35 -11.12
CA LYS A 74 -19.45 -34.37 -11.97
C LYS A 74 -19.93 -32.96 -12.30
N SER A 75 -20.30 -32.76 -13.56
CA SER A 75 -21.06 -31.57 -13.98
C SER A 75 -22.46 -31.61 -13.35
N PRO A 76 -23.01 -30.49 -12.83
CA PRO A 76 -22.50 -29.11 -12.88
C PRO A 76 -21.63 -28.69 -11.68
N ASN A 77 -21.37 -29.58 -10.72
CA ASN A 77 -20.69 -29.25 -9.47
C ASN A 77 -19.24 -28.81 -9.70
N PHE A 78 -18.58 -29.41 -10.69
CA PHE A 78 -17.22 -29.06 -11.09
C PHE A 78 -17.13 -27.59 -11.48
N GLU A 79 -17.96 -27.16 -12.42
CA GLU A 79 -17.95 -25.81 -12.99
C GLU A 79 -18.29 -24.77 -11.92
N ILE A 80 -19.28 -25.06 -11.07
CA ILE A 80 -19.67 -24.19 -9.96
C ILE A 80 -18.52 -24.05 -8.95
N THR A 81 -17.87 -25.16 -8.59
CA THR A 81 -16.77 -25.15 -7.62
C THR A 81 -15.55 -24.42 -8.18
N TRP A 82 -15.21 -24.67 -9.45
CA TRP A 82 -14.12 -24.00 -10.15
C TRP A 82 -14.36 -22.50 -10.24
N LEU A 83 -15.57 -22.07 -10.62
CA LEU A 83 -15.95 -20.65 -10.65
C LEU A 83 -15.88 -20.01 -9.25
N GLY A 84 -16.36 -20.72 -8.22
CA GLY A 84 -16.26 -20.26 -6.84
C GLY A 84 -14.82 -20.07 -6.38
N GLN A 85 -13.94 -21.03 -6.68
CA GLN A 85 -12.50 -20.93 -6.40
C GLN A 85 -11.84 -19.79 -7.17
N PHE A 86 -12.20 -19.59 -8.45
CA PHE A 86 -11.71 -18.48 -9.25
C PHE A 86 -12.11 -17.12 -8.65
N MET A 87 -13.39 -16.94 -8.33
CA MET A 87 -13.90 -15.73 -7.69
C MET A 87 -13.22 -15.49 -6.33
N GLY A 88 -13.06 -16.54 -5.52
CA GLY A 88 -12.36 -16.47 -4.24
C GLY A 88 -10.90 -16.05 -4.38
N THR A 89 -10.21 -16.54 -5.41
CA THR A 89 -8.82 -16.16 -5.72
C THR A 89 -8.72 -14.69 -6.11
N VAL A 90 -9.61 -14.23 -7.00
CA VAL A 90 -9.69 -12.82 -7.42
C VAL A 90 -9.97 -11.92 -6.22
N LEU A 91 -10.96 -12.28 -5.39
CA LEU A 91 -11.30 -11.51 -4.19
C LEU A 91 -10.14 -11.44 -3.21
N THR A 92 -9.48 -12.58 -2.95
CA THR A 92 -8.30 -12.64 -2.08
C THR A 92 -7.20 -11.71 -2.57
N ALA A 93 -6.91 -11.73 -3.88
CA ALA A 93 -5.89 -10.86 -4.44
C ALA A 93 -6.27 -9.37 -4.40
N ILE A 94 -7.56 -9.03 -4.55
CA ILE A 94 -8.05 -7.66 -4.32
C ILE A 94 -7.83 -7.26 -2.87
N CYS A 95 -8.17 -8.12 -1.90
CA CYS A 95 -7.95 -7.85 -0.48
C CYS A 95 -6.47 -7.62 -0.14
N TYR A 96 -5.58 -8.48 -0.64
CA TYR A 96 -4.13 -8.31 -0.47
C TYR A 96 -3.63 -7.01 -1.11
N SER A 97 -4.05 -6.71 -2.35
CA SER A 97 -3.69 -5.47 -3.04
C SER A 97 -4.16 -4.22 -2.29
N CYS A 98 -5.38 -4.27 -1.73
CA CYS A 98 -5.93 -3.20 -0.90
C CYS A 98 -5.09 -2.99 0.37
N PHE A 99 -4.72 -4.08 1.06
CA PHE A 99 -3.89 -4.02 2.25
C PHE A 99 -2.50 -3.45 1.96
N ASP A 100 -1.83 -3.91 0.89
CA ASP A 100 -0.52 -3.40 0.49
C ASP A 100 -0.58 -1.92 0.10
N THR A 101 -1.62 -1.52 -0.63
CA THR A 101 -1.85 -0.10 -0.99
C THR A 101 -2.09 0.76 0.24
N PHE A 102 -2.88 0.27 1.19
CA PHE A 102 -3.13 0.96 2.46
C PHE A 102 -1.82 1.15 3.25
N LEU A 103 -1.02 0.10 3.40
CA LEU A 103 0.29 0.18 4.06
C LEU A 103 1.22 1.17 3.36
N ALA A 104 1.29 1.12 2.02
CA ALA A 104 2.09 2.05 1.24
C ALA A 104 1.69 3.50 1.51
N VAL A 105 0.38 3.80 1.49
CA VAL A 105 -0.15 5.14 1.78
C VAL A 105 0.22 5.61 3.19
N VAL A 106 0.06 4.76 4.20
CA VAL A 106 0.42 5.09 5.60
C VAL A 106 1.92 5.40 5.72
N VAL A 107 2.78 4.57 5.13
CA VAL A 107 4.24 4.78 5.12
C VAL A 107 4.61 6.09 4.44
N LEU A 108 3.96 6.40 3.30
CA LEU A 108 4.21 7.65 2.58
C LEU A 108 3.73 8.88 3.33
N HIS A 109 2.56 8.77 3.97
CA HIS A 109 2.04 9.83 4.82
C HIS A 109 2.99 10.09 5.99
N LEU A 110 3.46 9.03 6.67
CA LEU A 110 4.45 9.14 7.74
C LEU A 110 5.77 9.75 7.25
N CYS A 111 6.29 9.29 6.11
CA CYS A 111 7.48 9.89 5.47
C CYS A 111 7.28 11.39 5.18
N GLY A 112 6.08 11.78 4.74
CA GLY A 112 5.70 13.17 4.54
C GLY A 112 5.69 13.98 5.83
N GLN A 113 5.05 13.47 6.88
CA GLN A 113 5.00 14.13 8.19
C GLN A 113 6.41 14.30 8.80
N LEU A 114 7.27 13.26 8.71
CA LEU A 114 8.67 13.34 9.13
C LEU A 114 9.47 14.38 8.33
N THR A 115 9.18 14.49 7.04
CA THR A 115 9.81 15.50 6.17
C THR A 115 9.42 16.92 6.58
N VAL A 116 8.15 17.17 6.92
CA VAL A 116 7.68 18.45 7.45
C VAL A 116 8.35 18.78 8.78
N VAL A 117 8.43 17.82 9.70
CA VAL A 117 9.14 17.99 10.98
C VAL A 117 10.61 18.35 10.76
N ARG A 118 11.29 17.64 9.84
CA ARG A 118 12.69 17.92 9.48
C ARG A 118 12.88 19.34 8.93
N MET A 119 11.94 19.82 8.13
CA MET A 119 11.98 21.20 7.64
C MET A 119 11.80 22.22 8.75
N ALA A 120 10.82 22.02 9.63
CA ALA A 120 10.59 22.90 10.77
C ALA A 120 11.82 23.01 11.67
N LEU A 121 12.53 21.90 11.91
CA LEU A 121 13.80 21.90 12.66
C LEU A 121 14.91 22.67 11.95
N LYS A 122 15.02 22.55 10.62
CA LYS A 122 16.01 23.31 9.84
C LYS A 122 15.72 24.81 9.87
N ASP A 123 14.46 25.20 9.68
CA ASP A 123 14.03 26.59 9.78
C ASP A 123 14.38 27.17 11.16
N LEU A 124 14.00 26.44 12.21
CA LEU A 124 14.28 26.81 13.59
C LEU A 124 15.78 27.03 13.86
N ALA A 125 16.64 26.11 13.39
CA ALA A 125 18.09 26.23 13.53
C ALA A 125 18.66 27.45 12.79
N ASN A 126 18.12 27.77 11.61
CA ASN A 126 18.53 28.93 10.84
C ASN A 126 18.06 30.25 11.48
N THR A 127 16.84 30.30 12.03
CA THR A 127 16.34 31.48 12.76
C THR A 127 17.16 31.73 14.03
N MET A 128 17.52 30.68 14.78
CA MET A 128 18.41 30.79 15.95
C MET A 128 19.74 31.44 15.61
N LYS A 129 20.39 30.99 14.53
CA LYS A 129 21.65 31.57 14.06
C LYS A 129 21.55 33.06 13.71
N LYS A 130 20.36 33.55 13.36
CA LYS A 130 20.13 34.90 12.86
C LYS A 130 19.67 35.88 13.95
N ASP A 131 18.71 35.47 14.77
CA ASP A 131 18.06 36.34 15.78
C ASP A 131 18.61 36.14 17.20
N ASN A 132 19.33 35.03 17.47
CA ASN A 132 19.86 34.66 18.79
C ASN A 132 18.81 34.68 19.94
N ASN A 133 17.53 34.54 19.59
CA ASN A 133 16.40 34.64 20.52
C ASN A 133 16.03 33.25 21.07
N TYR A 134 16.57 32.93 22.25
CA TYR A 134 16.45 31.64 22.93
C TYR A 134 15.02 31.28 23.37
N GLU A 135 14.21 32.27 23.76
CA GLU A 135 12.82 32.08 24.22
C GLU A 135 11.95 31.51 23.07
N ARG A 136 11.99 32.17 21.91
CA ARG A 136 11.25 31.77 20.71
C ARG A 136 11.73 30.42 20.17
N PHE A 137 13.00 30.10 20.36
CA PHE A 137 13.55 28.79 20.00
C PHE A 137 12.99 27.66 20.86
N HIS A 138 12.98 27.84 22.18
CA HIS A 138 12.48 26.84 23.12
C HIS A 138 10.99 26.53 22.90
N GLU A 139 10.18 27.56 22.64
CA GLU A 139 8.75 27.41 22.34
C GLU A 139 8.51 26.59 21.07
N ARG A 140 9.17 26.95 19.95
CA ARG A 140 9.03 26.23 18.68
C ARG A 140 9.57 24.80 18.74
N LEU A 141 10.66 24.57 19.46
CA LEU A 141 11.22 23.23 19.65
C LEU A 141 10.24 22.35 20.45
N GLY A 142 9.65 22.90 21.51
CA GLY A 142 8.63 22.20 22.31
C GLY A 142 7.43 21.76 21.47
N PHE A 143 6.94 22.64 20.58
CA PHE A 143 5.86 22.30 19.66
C PHE A 143 6.22 21.16 18.70
N ILE A 144 7.43 21.19 18.13
CA ILE A 144 7.91 20.14 17.21
C ILE A 144 8.04 18.79 17.92
N VAL A 145 8.61 18.76 19.12
CA VAL A 145 8.78 17.54 19.94
C VAL A 145 7.42 16.96 20.31
N ASN A 146 6.45 17.81 20.69
CA ASN A 146 5.11 17.33 21.03
C ASN A 146 4.39 16.73 19.80
N ARG A 147 4.50 17.40 18.64
CA ARG A 147 3.95 16.89 17.38
C ARG A 147 4.61 15.58 16.94
N HIS A 148 5.92 15.43 17.12
CA HIS A 148 6.64 14.18 16.87
C HIS A 148 6.17 13.04 17.79
N ASN A 149 5.99 13.31 19.10
CA ASN A 149 5.47 12.33 20.04
C ASN A 149 4.03 11.89 19.72
N LEU A 150 3.19 12.81 19.23
CA LEU A 150 1.85 12.51 18.73
C LEU A 150 1.88 11.59 17.51
N LEU A 151 2.75 11.89 16.53
CA LEU A 151 2.95 11.04 15.35
C LEU A 151 3.47 9.65 15.74
N SER A 152 4.40 9.56 16.70
CA SER A 152 4.96 8.29 17.20
C SER A 152 3.96 7.43 17.96
N ARG A 153 2.83 8.00 18.43
CA ARG A 153 1.76 7.26 19.11
C ARG A 153 0.66 6.76 18.18
N LEU A 154 0.63 7.26 16.94
CA LEU A 154 -0.38 6.94 15.93
C LEU A 154 0.08 5.88 14.91
N VAL A 155 1.36 5.51 14.95
CA VAL A 155 1.99 4.40 14.22
C VAL A 155 2.11 3.21 15.16
#